data_AF-A0A4D4KYG5-F1
#
_entry.id   AF-A0A4D4KYG5-F1
#
_cell.length_a   1.000
_cell.length_b   1.000
_cell.length_c   1.000
_cell.angle_alpha   90.00
_cell.angle_beta   90.00
_cell.angle_gamma   90.00
#
_symmetry.space_group_name_H-M   'P 1'
#
loop_
_entity.id
_entity.type
_entity.pdbx_description
1 polymer ?
#
loop_
_entity_poly.entity_id
_entity_poly.type
_entity_poly.pdbx_seq_one_letter_code
_entity_poly.pdbx_strand_id
1 'polypeptide(L)'
;MIRDILAELDGVVRWGGDDRKPDESLFYVAVRPGDRRLAQVVARLDRWRATPGSGAGAPVDVLAPKRRKAATSLARSQRAAA
;
A
#
# COMPACT_ATOMS: atom_id res chain seq x y z
N MET A 1 10.60 -0.88 -2.15
CA MET A 1 10.02 0.45 -1.87
C MET A 1 8.55 0.54 -2.27
N ILE A 2 8.17 0.48 -3.56
CA ILE A 2 6.75 0.64 -3.98
C ILE A 2 5.80 -0.32 -3.22
N ARG A 3 6.09 -1.63 -3.24
CA ARG A 3 5.28 -2.65 -2.55
C ARG A 3 5.18 -2.48 -1.03
N ASP A 4 6.15 -1.78 -0.44
CA ASP A 4 6.18 -1.48 0.98
C ASP A 4 5.24 -0.31 1.32
N ILE A 5 5.15 0.69 0.43
CA ILE A 5 4.12 1.73 0.47
C ILE A 5 2.73 1.11 0.30
N LEU A 6 2.55 0.21 -0.68
CA LEU A 6 1.26 -0.48 -0.87
C LEU A 6 0.84 -1.31 0.37
N ALA A 7 1.82 -1.91 1.07
CA ALA A 7 1.59 -2.64 2.31
C ALA A 7 1.20 -1.71 3.47
N GLU A 8 1.75 -0.50 3.55
CA GLU A 8 1.29 0.53 4.49
C GLU A 8 -0.12 1.04 4.19
N LEU A 9 -0.62 0.83 2.97
CA LEU A 9 -1.99 1.13 2.58
C LEU A 9 -2.90 -0.10 2.65
N ASP A 10 -2.52 -1.12 3.43
CA ASP A 10 -3.27 -2.37 3.66
C ASP A 10 -3.74 -3.07 2.36
N GLY A 11 -3.03 -2.86 1.25
CA GLY A 11 -3.38 -3.38 -0.06
C GLY A 11 -4.65 -2.77 -0.67
N VAL A 12 -5.16 -1.66 -0.12
CA VAL A 12 -6.29 -0.89 -0.67
C VAL A 12 -5.93 -0.31 -2.03
N VAL A 13 -4.67 0.10 -2.20
CA VAL A 13 -4.10 0.53 -3.48
C VAL A 13 -3.30 -0.61 -4.09
N ARG A 14 -3.46 -0.78 -5.40
CA ARG A 14 -2.67 -1.70 -6.22
C ARG A 14 -1.88 -0.92 -7.27
N TRP A 15 -0.74 -1.48 -7.65
CA TRP A 15 0.11 -0.98 -8.73
C TRP A 15 0.01 -1.91 -9.94
N GLY A 16 -0.27 -1.34 -11.11
CA GLY A 16 -0.47 -2.06 -12.37
C GLY A 16 0.77 -2.82 -12.85
N GLY A 17 1.96 -2.52 -12.32
CA GLY A 17 3.17 -3.30 -12.57
C GLY A 17 3.10 -4.75 -12.04
N ASP A 18 2.15 -5.07 -11.17
CA ASP A 18 1.85 -6.43 -10.70
C ASP A 18 0.62 -7.06 -11.42
N ASP A 19 0.10 -6.43 -12.48
CA ASP A 19 -0.96 -6.96 -13.36
C ASP A 19 -0.40 -7.95 -14.39
N ARG A 20 -1.29 -8.77 -14.98
CA ARG A 20 -0.91 -9.73 -16.05
C ARG A 20 -0.29 -9.03 -17.25
N LYS A 21 -0.77 -7.83 -17.58
CA LYS A 21 -0.14 -6.90 -18.52
C LYS A 21 0.39 -5.72 -17.70
N PRO A 22 1.71 -5.65 -17.45
CA PRO A 22 2.26 -4.62 -16.60
C PRO A 22 1.99 -3.20 -17.14
N ASP A 23 1.46 -2.33 -16.28
CA ASP A 23 1.42 -0.88 -16.47
C ASP A 23 2.03 -0.22 -15.22
N GLU A 24 3.28 0.22 -15.35
CA GLU A 24 4.04 0.78 -14.23
C GLU A 24 3.57 2.17 -13.81
N SER A 25 2.77 2.86 -14.64
CA SER A 25 2.21 4.18 -14.30
C SER A 25 0.87 4.09 -13.58
N LEU A 26 0.20 2.93 -13.64
CA LEU A 26 -1.14 2.73 -13.10
C LEU A 26 -1.12 2.45 -11.59
N PHE A 27 -1.87 3.26 -10.84
CA PHE A 27 -2.25 3.00 -9.45
C PHE A 27 -3.75 3.12 -9.30
N TYR A 28 -4.38 2.19 -8.57
CA TYR A 28 -5.84 2.16 -8.44
C TYR A 28 -6.31 1.57 -7.12
N VAL A 29 -7.53 1.94 -6.72
CA VAL A 29 -8.20 1.37 -5.55
C VAL A 29 -8.73 -0.01 -5.92
N ALA A 30 -8.23 -1.04 -5.22
CA ALA A 30 -8.48 -2.44 -5.53
C ALA A 30 -9.50 -3.11 -4.58
N VAL A 31 -10.28 -2.31 -3.86
CA VAL A 31 -11.31 -2.77 -2.92
C VAL A 31 -12.69 -2.25 -3.32
N ARG A 32 -13.73 -2.99 -2.97
CA ARG A 32 -15.11 -2.60 -3.24
C ARG A 32 -15.53 -1.42 -2.36
N PRO A 33 -16.50 -0.61 -2.79
CA PRO A 33 -17.15 0.36 -1.91
C PRO A 33 -17.62 -0.30 -0.60
N GLY A 34 -17.39 0.36 0.53
CA GLY A 34 -17.74 -0.16 1.86
C GLY A 34 -16.73 -1.14 2.48
N ASP A 35 -15.63 -1.49 1.81
CA ASP A 35 -14.56 -2.29 2.42
C ASP A 35 -13.97 -1.54 3.63
N ARG A 36 -13.96 -2.20 4.79
CA ARG A 36 -13.49 -1.62 6.06
C ARG A 36 -12.03 -1.16 6.00
N ARG A 37 -11.20 -1.81 5.17
CA ARG A 37 -9.78 -1.43 5.02
C ARG A 37 -9.64 -0.03 4.42
N LEU A 38 -10.54 0.36 3.52
CA LEU A 38 -10.53 1.71 2.96
C LEU A 38 -10.73 2.76 4.05
N ALA A 39 -11.72 2.57 4.92
CA ALA A 39 -11.97 3.49 6.04
C ALA A 39 -10.77 3.55 7.02
N GLN A 40 -10.11 2.42 7.29
CA GLN A 40 -8.93 2.38 8.14
C GLN A 40 -7.72 3.11 7.55
N VAL A 41 -7.52 2.99 6.23
CA VAL A 41 -6.48 3.72 5.50
C VAL A 41 -6.78 5.22 5.51
N VAL A 42 -8.01 5.64 5.22
CA VAL A 42 -8.40 7.05 5.29
C VAL A 42 -8.12 7.63 6.68
N ALA A 43 -8.59 6.96 7.75
CA ALA A 43 -8.34 7.42 9.12
C ALA A 43 -6.84 7.50 9.47
N ARG A 44 -5.99 6.64 8.87
CA ARG A 44 -4.54 6.69 9.02
C ARG A 44 -3.93 7.89 8.32
N LEU A 45 -4.34 8.14 7.07
CA LEU A 45 -3.90 9.30 6.29
C LEU A 45 -4.32 10.61 6.96
N ASP A 46 -5.51 10.69 7.52
CA ASP A 46 -5.97 11.86 8.29
C ASP A 46 -5.08 12.14 9.51
N ARG A 47 -4.70 11.09 10.24
CA ARG A 47 -3.75 11.23 11.36
C ARG A 47 -2.37 11.70 10.91
N TRP A 48 -1.87 11.19 9.78
CA TRP A 48 -0.60 11.64 9.22
C TRP A 48 -0.66 13.10 8.81
N ARG A 49 -1.75 13.52 8.15
CA ARG A 49 -1.97 14.91 7.77
C ARG A 49 -2.00 15.85 8.98
N ALA A 50 -2.55 15.39 10.10
CA ALA A 50 -2.62 16.16 11.35
C ALA A 50 -1.29 16.16 12.15
N THR A 51 -0.33 15.29 11.81
CA THR A 51 0.90 15.09 12.60
C THR A 51 2.14 15.38 11.74
N PRO A 52 2.77 16.56 11.89
CA PRO A 52 4.01 16.87 11.19
C PRO A 52 5.07 15.79 11.38
N GLY A 53 5.77 15.44 10.30
CA GLY A 53 6.80 14.40 10.31
C GLY A 53 6.28 12.96 10.33
N SER A 54 4.97 12.74 10.18
CA SER A 54 4.38 11.39 10.03
C SER A 54 3.91 11.11 8.60
N GLY A 55 3.96 9.84 8.21
CA GLY A 55 3.39 9.37 6.94
C GLY A 55 4.33 9.54 5.75
N ALA A 56 3.78 9.91 4.59
CA ALA A 56 4.53 9.99 3.34
C ALA A 56 5.71 10.97 3.45
N GLY A 57 6.91 10.52 3.08
CA GLY A 57 8.14 11.30 3.16
C GLY A 57 8.79 11.34 4.55
N ALA A 58 8.14 10.78 5.59
CA ALA A 58 8.78 10.62 6.89
C ALA A 58 9.89 9.56 6.82
N PRO A 59 11.01 9.74 7.56
CA PRO A 59 12.09 8.76 7.58
C PRO A 59 11.60 7.46 8.21
N VAL A 60 11.81 6.36 7.47
CA VAL A 60 11.42 5.01 7.85
C VAL A 60 12.51 4.04 7.41
N ASP A 61 12.76 3.00 8.21
CA ASP A 61 13.63 1.90 7.79
C ASP A 61 12.87 0.99 6.81
N VAL A 62 13.07 1.23 5.51
CA VAL A 62 12.49 0.41 4.43
C VAL A 62 13.10 -0.99 4.35
N LEU A 63 14.25 -1.22 4.99
CA LEU A 63 14.93 -2.51 5.03
C LEU A 63 14.50 -3.36 6.24
N ALA A 64 13.75 -2.78 7.18
CA ALA A 64 13.22 -3.47 8.34
C ALA A 64 12.57 -4.81 7.95
N PRO A 65 12.94 -5.94 8.60
CA PRO A 65 12.49 -7.27 8.19
C PRO A 65 10.96 -7.40 8.13
N LYS A 66 10.25 -6.77 9.07
CA LYS A 66 8.77 -6.77 9.11
C LYS A 66 8.16 -6.11 7.87
N ARG A 67 8.72 -4.98 7.44
CA ARG A 67 8.27 -4.22 6.26
C ARG A 67 8.49 -4.99 4.98
N ARG A 68 9.69 -5.55 4.80
CA ARG A 68 10.02 -6.41 3.67
C ARG A 68 9.10 -7.64 3.58
N LYS A 69 8.81 -8.27 4.73
CA LYS A 69 7.87 -9.40 4.79
C LYS A 69 6.46 -8.98 4.37
N ALA A 70 5.96 -7.86 4.89
CA ALA A 70 4.64 -7.33 4.54
C ALA A 70 4.54 -7.00 3.04
N ALA A 71 5.52 -6.28 2.49
CA ALA A 71 5.61 -5.94 1.07
C ALA A 71 5.61 -7.18 0.17
N THR A 72 6.38 -8.20 0.54
CA THR A 72 6.48 -9.46 -0.23
C THR A 72 5.18 -10.25 -0.17
N SER A 73 4.56 -10.33 1.01
CA SER A 73 3.28 -11.01 1.21
C SER A 73 2.15 -10.35 0.43
N LEU A 74 2.10 -9.01 0.45
CA LEU A 74 1.11 -8.25 -0.30
C LEU A 74 1.27 -8.47 -1.80
N ALA A 75 2.49 -8.33 -2.31
CA ALA A 75 2.76 -8.50 -3.74
C ALA A 75 2.38 -9.88 -4.26
N ARG A 76 2.66 -10.93 -3.48
CA ARG A 76 2.22 -12.30 -3.81
C ARG A 76 0.69 -12.39 -3.87
N SER A 77 0.01 -11.83 -2.90
CA SER A 77 -1.47 -11.87 -2.83
C SER A 77 -2.10 -11.10 -3.98
N GLN A 78 -1.58 -9.91 -4.29
CA GLN A 78 -2.05 -9.07 -5.38
C GLN A 78 -1.79 -9.73 -6.75
N ARG A 79 -0.62 -10.34 -6.98
CA ARG A 79 -0.36 -11.09 -8.23
C ARG A 79 -1.27 -12.31 -8.39
N ALA A 80 -1.60 -13.00 -7.30
CA ALA A 80 -2.51 -14.14 -7.34
C ALA A 80 -3.96 -13.74 -7.66
N ALA A 81 -4.32 -12.48 -7.46
CA ALA A 81 -5.65 -11.93 -7.76
C ALA A 81 -5.73 -11.23 -9.13
N ALA A 82 -4.65 -11.28 -9.93
CA ALA A 82 -4.49 -10.58 -11.21
C ALA A 82 -4.97 -11.37 -12.43
#